data_AF-A0A2G9RAS0-F1
#
_entry.id   AF-A0A2G9RAS0-F1
#
_cell.length_a   1.000
_cell.length_b   1.000
_cell.length_c   1.000
_cell.angle_alpha   90.00
_cell.angle_beta   90.00
_cell.angle_gamma   90.00
#
_symmetry.space_group_name_H-M   'P 1'
#
loop_
_entity.id
_entity.type
_entity.pdbx_description
1 polymer ?
#
loop_
_entity_poly.entity_id
_entity_poly.type
_entity_poly.pdbx_seq_one_letter_code
_entity_poly.pdbx_strand_id
1 'polypeptide(L)'
;LQNFEALMALTNLAGISEQLRSKIIKEKAVPMIEGYMFEEHELIRAAATECMCNMAMSEEVQKLFLAEGTDRLKLVVLYSGEDDPRLRRAAAGTVAMLTSLHPKICQKIPQATTHWLEILQSLLLSENLELQHRGAVIVLNMMTADKELAQKLMESETFEILTVIAKNEEDEKKRAVAQIAQKSLTKAVEYELIKPNVSAQSE
;
A
#
# COMPACT_ATOMS: atom_id res chain seq x y z
N LEU A 1 -7.18 -17.71 -21.33
CA LEU A 1 -7.11 -18.75 -20.27
C LEU A 1 -5.66 -19.11 -19.91
N GLN A 2 -4.83 -19.55 -20.86
CA GLN A 2 -3.44 -19.96 -20.59
C GLN A 2 -2.57 -18.88 -19.90
N ASN A 3 -2.65 -17.61 -20.33
CA ASN A 3 -1.90 -16.53 -19.70
C ASN A 3 -2.31 -16.28 -18.24
N PHE A 4 -3.60 -16.42 -17.94
CA PHE A 4 -4.12 -16.29 -16.59
C PHE A 4 -3.58 -17.42 -15.68
N GLU A 5 -3.64 -18.67 -16.16
CA GLU A 5 -3.11 -19.83 -15.41
C GLU A 5 -1.60 -19.72 -15.19
N ALA A 6 -0.86 -19.26 -16.20
CA ALA A 6 0.57 -19.01 -16.08
C ALA A 6 0.88 -17.93 -15.03
N LEU A 7 0.13 -16.82 -15.03
CA LEU A 7 0.26 -15.77 -14.01
C LEU A 7 -0.06 -16.30 -12.61
N MET A 8 -1.13 -17.08 -12.45
CA MET A 8 -1.46 -17.71 -11.16
C MET A 8 -0.33 -18.62 -10.64
N ALA A 9 0.27 -19.42 -11.53
CA ALA A 9 1.41 -20.27 -11.18
C ALA A 9 2.64 -19.43 -10.77
N LEU A 10 2.94 -18.37 -11.52
CA LEU A 10 4.03 -17.44 -11.19
C LEU A 10 3.80 -16.71 -9.85
N THR A 11 2.57 -16.27 -9.57
CA THR A 11 2.20 -15.66 -8.30
C THR A 11 2.52 -16.58 -7.13
N ASN A 12 2.14 -17.85 -7.22
CA ASN A 12 2.43 -18.84 -6.20
C ASN A 12 3.95 -19.05 -6.01
N LEU A 13 4.71 -19.16 -7.11
CA LEU A 13 6.17 -19.31 -7.05
C LEU A 13 6.85 -18.09 -6.42
N ALA A 14 6.44 -16.88 -6.81
CA ALA A 14 6.98 -15.62 -6.29
C ALA A 14 6.71 -15.44 -4.79
N GLY A 15 5.60 -16.00 -4.30
CA GLY A 15 5.21 -15.96 -2.89
C GLY A 15 6.01 -16.89 -1.98
N ILE A 16 6.71 -17.90 -2.52
CA ILE A 16 7.37 -18.93 -1.69
C ILE A 16 8.75 -18.48 -1.18
N SER A 17 9.63 -17.95 -2.04
CA SER A 17 11.00 -17.61 -1.61
C SER A 17 11.71 -16.60 -2.51
N GLU A 18 12.75 -15.95 -1.97
CA GLU A 18 13.61 -15.04 -2.74
C GLU A 18 14.34 -15.76 -3.89
N GLN A 19 14.71 -17.03 -3.69
CA GLN A 19 15.36 -17.83 -4.72
C GLN A 19 14.46 -17.99 -5.96
N LEU A 20 13.15 -18.17 -5.77
CA LEU A 20 12.19 -18.28 -6.87
C LEU A 20 11.95 -16.94 -7.55
N ARG A 21 11.83 -15.84 -6.78
CA ARG A 21 11.76 -14.48 -7.35
C ARG A 21 12.99 -14.15 -8.19
N SER A 22 14.18 -14.47 -7.70
CA SER A 22 15.43 -14.31 -8.45
C SER A 22 15.44 -15.11 -9.76
N LYS A 23 14.84 -16.30 -9.81
CA LYS A 23 14.69 -17.06 -11.06
C LYS A 23 13.73 -16.36 -12.03
N ILE A 24 12.57 -15.89 -11.54
CA ILE A 24 11.60 -15.14 -12.36
C ILE A 24 12.26 -13.90 -12.99
N ILE A 25 13.11 -13.20 -12.23
CA ILE A 25 13.88 -12.05 -12.73
C ILE A 25 14.90 -12.47 -13.80
N LYS A 26 15.68 -13.53 -13.54
CA LYS A 26 16.67 -14.06 -14.50
C LYS A 26 16.06 -14.47 -15.83
N GLU A 27 14.85 -15.03 -15.81
CA GLU A 27 14.06 -15.38 -17.00
C GLU A 27 13.40 -14.15 -17.67
N LYS A 28 13.70 -12.93 -17.21
CA LYS A 28 13.16 -11.66 -17.75
C LYS A 28 11.63 -11.62 -17.76
N ALA A 29 11.00 -12.27 -16.79
CA ALA A 29 9.54 -12.32 -16.71
C ALA A 29 8.91 -11.06 -16.11
N VAL A 30 9.67 -10.25 -15.35
CA VAL A 30 9.14 -9.04 -14.70
C VAL A 30 8.54 -8.03 -15.69
N PRO A 31 9.19 -7.67 -16.81
CA PRO A 31 8.58 -6.81 -17.83
C PRO A 31 7.32 -7.41 -18.47
N MET A 32 7.24 -8.74 -18.58
CA MET A 32 6.04 -9.41 -19.11
C MET A 32 4.89 -9.33 -18.11
N ILE A 33 5.16 -9.58 -16.82
CA ILE A 33 4.19 -9.43 -15.73
C ILE A 33 3.69 -7.98 -15.70
N GLU A 34 4.59 -7.00 -15.80
CA GLU A 34 4.24 -5.59 -15.89
C GLU A 34 3.34 -5.29 -17.09
N GLY A 35 3.65 -5.80 -18.28
CA GLY A 35 2.79 -5.66 -19.45
C GLY A 35 1.37 -6.17 -19.20
N TYR A 36 1.24 -7.32 -18.54
CA TYR A 36 -0.07 -7.88 -18.18
C TYR A 36 -0.84 -7.06 -17.14
N MET A 37 -0.19 -6.18 -16.37
CA MET A 37 -0.90 -5.24 -15.49
C MET A 37 -1.66 -4.17 -16.27
N PHE A 38 -1.30 -3.88 -17.53
CA PHE A 38 -1.99 -2.90 -18.38
C PHE A 38 -3.09 -3.49 -19.26
N GLU A 39 -3.34 -4.80 -19.17
CA GLU A 39 -4.38 -5.47 -19.96
C GLU A 39 -5.78 -5.02 -19.58
N GLU A 40 -6.67 -4.98 -20.58
CA GLU A 40 -8.10 -4.67 -20.36
C GLU A 40 -8.79 -5.80 -19.59
N HIS A 41 -8.36 -7.05 -19.79
CA HIS A 41 -8.98 -8.21 -19.19
C HIS A 41 -8.74 -8.25 -17.67
N GLU A 42 -9.81 -7.98 -16.90
CA GLU A 42 -9.79 -7.82 -15.44
C GLU A 42 -9.06 -8.95 -14.70
N LEU A 43 -9.38 -10.21 -15.00
CA LEU A 43 -8.72 -11.36 -14.35
C LEU A 43 -7.21 -11.43 -14.60
N ILE A 44 -6.76 -11.11 -15.81
CA ILE A 44 -5.33 -11.11 -16.17
C ILE A 44 -4.63 -9.97 -15.45
N ARG A 45 -5.21 -8.76 -15.51
CA ARG A 45 -4.70 -7.56 -14.82
C ARG A 45 -4.57 -7.77 -13.31
N ALA A 46 -5.59 -8.35 -12.68
CA ALA A 46 -5.58 -8.65 -11.25
C ALA A 46 -4.52 -9.72 -10.90
N ALA A 47 -4.43 -10.80 -11.70
CA ALA A 47 -3.42 -11.85 -11.47
C ALA A 47 -1.98 -11.34 -11.66
N ALA A 48 -1.76 -10.47 -12.65
CA ALA A 48 -0.46 -9.84 -12.89
C ALA A 48 -0.08 -8.90 -11.75
N THR A 49 -1.02 -8.08 -11.27
CA THR A 49 -0.79 -7.19 -10.13
C THR A 49 -0.52 -7.97 -8.84
N GLU A 50 -1.19 -9.10 -8.64
CA GLU A 50 -0.94 -10.01 -7.51
C GLU A 50 0.44 -10.68 -7.62
N CYS A 51 0.85 -11.10 -8.82
CA CYS A 51 2.21 -11.58 -9.06
C CYS A 51 3.24 -10.48 -8.75
N MET A 52 3.00 -9.25 -9.21
CA MET A 52 3.88 -8.10 -8.97
C MET A 52 3.98 -7.76 -7.48
N CYS A 53 2.89 -7.88 -6.72
CA CYS A 53 2.88 -7.71 -5.27
C CYS A 53 3.88 -8.66 -4.59
N ASN A 54 3.91 -9.93 -5.01
CA ASN A 54 4.88 -10.88 -4.49
C ASN A 54 6.31 -10.57 -4.96
N MET A 55 6.47 -10.16 -6.22
CA MET A 55 7.77 -9.78 -6.78
C MET A 55 8.37 -8.54 -6.10
N ALA A 56 7.54 -7.62 -5.62
CA ALA A 56 7.98 -6.41 -4.91
C ALA A 56 8.71 -6.70 -3.57
N MET A 57 8.69 -7.94 -3.08
CA MET A 57 9.55 -8.36 -1.97
C MET A 57 11.03 -8.48 -2.37
N SER A 58 11.35 -8.57 -3.66
CA SER A 58 12.74 -8.61 -4.14
C SER A 58 13.29 -7.18 -4.29
N GLU A 59 14.48 -6.94 -3.75
CA GLU A 59 15.16 -5.63 -3.82
C GLU A 59 15.38 -5.15 -5.26
N GLU A 60 15.63 -6.08 -6.19
CA GLU A 60 15.83 -5.74 -7.60
C GLU A 60 14.55 -5.19 -8.22
N VAL A 61 13.39 -5.76 -7.88
CA VAL A 61 12.08 -5.28 -8.33
C VAL A 61 11.72 -3.97 -7.64
N GLN A 62 12.04 -3.79 -6.36
CA GLN A 62 11.83 -2.52 -5.66
C GLN A 62 12.53 -1.35 -6.35
N LYS A 63 13.76 -1.57 -6.86
CA LYS A 63 14.50 -0.55 -7.63
C LYS A 63 13.76 -0.13 -8.90
N LEU A 64 12.97 -1.02 -9.51
CA LEU A 64 12.17 -0.68 -10.69
C LEU A 64 11.04 0.32 -10.37
N PHE A 65 10.50 0.29 -9.15
CA PHE A 65 9.51 1.27 -8.67
C PHE A 65 10.12 2.63 -8.32
N LEU A 66 11.44 2.68 -8.13
CA LEU A 66 12.18 3.93 -7.93
C LEU A 66 12.66 4.57 -9.22
N ALA A 67 12.71 3.81 -10.32
CA ALA A 67 13.17 4.31 -11.60
C ALA A 67 12.32 5.49 -12.09
N GLU A 68 13.00 6.55 -12.53
CA GLU A 68 12.34 7.73 -13.10
C GLU A 68 11.85 7.44 -14.53
N GLY A 69 10.82 8.18 -14.96
CA GLY A 69 10.21 8.00 -16.29
C GLY A 69 9.37 6.74 -16.44
N THR A 70 8.93 6.13 -15.33
CA THR A 70 8.10 4.91 -15.33
C THR A 70 6.81 5.15 -14.56
N ASP A 71 5.71 4.57 -15.04
CA ASP A 71 4.39 4.71 -14.42
C ASP A 71 4.08 3.59 -13.40
N ARG A 72 5.06 2.77 -13.01
CA ARG A 72 4.83 1.60 -12.13
C ARG A 72 4.20 1.97 -10.80
N LEU A 73 4.77 2.97 -10.12
CA LEU A 73 4.24 3.44 -8.84
C LEU A 73 2.86 4.08 -9.02
N LYS A 74 2.69 4.90 -10.06
CA LYS A 74 1.41 5.54 -10.38
C LYS A 74 0.32 4.49 -10.58
N LEU A 75 0.61 3.43 -11.34
CA LEU A 75 -0.32 2.36 -11.64
C LEU A 75 -0.81 1.65 -10.38
N VAL A 76 0.10 1.21 -9.51
CA VAL A 76 -0.28 0.50 -8.28
C VAL A 76 -0.97 1.41 -7.26
N VAL A 77 -0.66 2.72 -7.24
CA VAL A 77 -1.41 3.67 -6.42
C VAL A 77 -2.83 3.81 -6.96
N LEU A 78 -3.02 4.05 -8.26
CA LEU A 78 -4.35 4.16 -8.88
C LEU A 78 -5.19 2.89 -8.68
N TYR A 79 -4.59 1.71 -8.91
CA TYR A 79 -5.27 0.42 -8.70
C TYR A 79 -5.71 0.18 -7.25
N SER A 80 -5.11 0.85 -6.27
CA SER A 80 -5.55 0.77 -4.87
C SER A 80 -6.89 1.49 -4.63
N GLY A 81 -7.34 2.32 -5.57
CA GLY A 81 -8.63 3.01 -5.54
C GLY A 81 -9.70 2.42 -6.47
N GLU A 82 -9.39 1.35 -7.21
CA GLU A 82 -10.33 0.70 -8.14
C GLU A 82 -11.40 -0.13 -7.42
N ASP A 83 -12.51 -0.41 -8.10
CA ASP A 83 -13.63 -1.18 -7.54
C ASP A 83 -13.37 -2.68 -7.45
N ASP A 84 -12.56 -3.24 -8.36
CA ASP A 84 -12.27 -4.68 -8.38
C ASP A 84 -11.55 -5.10 -7.09
N PRO A 85 -12.16 -5.92 -6.21
CA PRO A 85 -11.61 -6.20 -4.89
C PRO A 85 -10.25 -6.90 -4.96
N ARG A 86 -10.03 -7.73 -5.98
CA ARG A 86 -8.80 -8.51 -6.13
C ARG A 86 -7.64 -7.62 -6.55
N LEU A 87 -7.84 -6.78 -7.56
CA LEU A 87 -6.89 -5.79 -8.04
C LEU A 87 -6.56 -4.79 -6.94
N ARG A 88 -7.60 -4.24 -6.30
CA ARG A 88 -7.46 -3.27 -5.22
C ARG A 88 -6.62 -3.81 -4.07
N ARG A 89 -6.90 -5.06 -3.66
CA ARG A 89 -6.10 -5.75 -2.64
C ARG A 89 -4.65 -5.90 -3.08
N ALA A 90 -4.39 -6.48 -4.24
CA ALA A 90 -3.03 -6.70 -4.74
C ALA A 90 -2.22 -5.38 -4.83
N ALA A 91 -2.85 -4.33 -5.35
CA ALA A 91 -2.27 -3.01 -5.48
C ALA A 91 -1.95 -2.38 -4.12
N ALA A 92 -2.91 -2.32 -3.20
CA ALA A 92 -2.71 -1.75 -1.86
C ALA A 92 -1.65 -2.54 -1.07
N GLY A 93 -1.57 -3.86 -1.26
CA GLY A 93 -0.52 -4.69 -0.68
C GLY A 93 0.87 -4.34 -1.21
N THR A 94 0.96 -4.11 -2.52
CA THR A 94 2.20 -3.67 -3.16
C THR A 94 2.66 -2.33 -2.60
N VAL A 95 1.77 -1.34 -2.50
CA VAL A 95 2.09 -0.01 -1.95
C VAL A 95 2.49 -0.09 -0.48
N ALA A 96 1.76 -0.85 0.34
CA ALA A 96 2.10 -1.06 1.75
C ALA A 96 3.49 -1.69 1.93
N MET A 97 3.81 -2.71 1.13
CA MET A 97 5.13 -3.36 1.15
C MET A 97 6.24 -2.39 0.74
N LEU A 98 6.07 -1.72 -0.40
CA LEU A 98 7.06 -0.79 -0.96
C LEU A 98 7.36 0.39 -0.03
N THR A 99 6.33 0.97 0.59
CA THR A 99 6.51 2.06 1.56
C THR A 99 7.18 1.61 2.85
N SER A 100 6.99 0.35 3.27
CA SER A 100 7.64 -0.22 4.45
C SER A 100 9.13 -0.48 4.22
N LEU A 101 9.48 -0.96 3.03
CA LEU A 101 10.84 -1.38 2.70
C LEU A 101 11.70 -0.25 2.13
N HIS A 102 11.08 0.77 1.52
CA HIS A 102 11.82 1.82 0.84
C HIS A 102 11.21 3.22 1.06
N PRO A 103 11.63 3.95 2.12
CA PRO A 103 11.05 5.25 2.49
C PRO A 103 11.02 6.31 1.38
N LYS A 104 11.96 6.27 0.42
CA LYS A 104 11.92 7.17 -0.75
C LYS A 104 10.66 7.01 -1.61
N ILE A 105 10.01 5.84 -1.60
CA ILE A 105 8.76 5.62 -2.33
C ILE A 105 7.64 6.47 -1.72
N CYS A 106 7.61 6.66 -0.40
CA CYS A 106 6.63 7.50 0.28
C CYS A 106 6.59 8.91 -0.32
N GLN A 107 7.76 9.52 -0.55
CA GLN A 107 7.88 10.87 -1.12
C GLN A 107 7.47 10.94 -2.59
N LYS A 108 7.53 9.82 -3.33
CA LYS A 108 7.12 9.73 -4.74
C LYS A 108 5.62 9.53 -4.92
N ILE A 109 4.89 9.01 -3.93
CA ILE A 109 3.43 8.77 -4.05
C ILE A 109 2.65 10.04 -4.44
N PRO A 110 2.82 11.20 -3.75
CA PRO A 110 2.13 12.43 -4.13
C PRO A 110 2.54 12.98 -5.51
N GLN A 111 3.71 12.60 -6.02
CA GLN A 111 4.22 13.00 -7.32
C GLN A 111 3.67 12.10 -8.44
N ALA A 112 3.31 10.86 -8.10
CA ALA A 112 2.84 9.87 -9.07
C ALA A 112 1.40 10.14 -9.53
N THR A 113 0.52 10.60 -8.64
CA THR A 113 -0.88 10.94 -8.96
C THR A 113 -1.43 11.98 -8.01
N THR A 114 -2.28 12.87 -8.50
CA THR A 114 -2.99 13.87 -7.71
C THR A 114 -4.05 13.27 -6.78
N HIS A 115 -4.57 12.08 -7.12
CA HIS A 115 -5.63 11.38 -6.37
C HIS A 115 -5.13 10.59 -5.16
N TRP A 116 -3.84 10.68 -4.82
CA TRP A 116 -3.24 9.82 -3.79
C TRP A 116 -3.94 9.93 -2.42
N LEU A 117 -4.37 11.13 -2.01
CA LEU A 117 -5.10 11.33 -0.75
C LEU A 117 -6.45 10.61 -0.75
N GLU A 118 -7.26 10.83 -1.79
CA GLU A 118 -8.59 10.22 -1.95
C GLU A 118 -8.49 8.69 -1.93
N ILE A 119 -7.45 8.13 -2.56
CA ILE A 119 -7.19 6.69 -2.58
C ILE A 119 -6.85 6.17 -1.17
N LEU A 120 -5.97 6.86 -0.43
CA LEU A 120 -5.62 6.46 0.94
C LEU A 120 -6.82 6.56 1.89
N GLN A 121 -7.61 7.62 1.78
CA GLN A 121 -8.84 7.81 2.55
C GLN A 121 -9.84 6.69 2.24
N SER A 122 -10.01 6.35 0.96
CA SER A 122 -10.86 5.23 0.53
C SER A 122 -10.39 3.88 1.10
N LEU A 123 -9.07 3.65 1.20
CA LEU A 123 -8.56 2.45 1.87
C LEU A 123 -8.88 2.46 3.36
N LEU A 124 -8.67 3.59 4.06
CA LEU A 124 -8.97 3.70 5.50
C LEU A 124 -10.47 3.56 5.82
N LEU A 125 -11.34 3.97 4.91
CA LEU A 125 -12.79 3.86 5.06
C LEU A 125 -13.35 2.50 4.62
N SER A 126 -12.51 1.60 4.09
CA SER A 126 -12.93 0.30 3.61
C SER A 126 -13.54 -0.57 4.71
N GLU A 127 -14.69 -1.19 4.43
CA GLU A 127 -15.30 -2.22 5.28
C GLU A 127 -14.47 -3.52 5.29
N ASN A 128 -13.66 -3.75 4.25
CA ASN A 128 -12.70 -4.84 4.24
C ASN A 128 -11.50 -4.48 5.14
N LEU A 129 -11.38 -5.18 6.27
CA LEU A 129 -10.34 -4.95 7.27
C LEU A 129 -8.92 -5.13 6.73
N GLU A 130 -8.70 -6.00 5.74
CA GLU A 130 -7.40 -6.19 5.13
C GLU A 130 -6.97 -4.94 4.34
N LEU A 131 -7.89 -4.34 3.59
CA LEU A 131 -7.66 -3.07 2.89
C LEU A 131 -7.48 -1.92 3.86
N GLN A 132 -8.31 -1.85 4.91
CA GLN A 132 -8.22 -0.83 5.95
C GLN A 132 -6.87 -0.89 6.67
N HIS A 133 -6.43 -2.10 7.04
CA HIS A 133 -5.11 -2.32 7.63
C HIS A 133 -4.00 -1.85 6.69
N ARG A 134 -4.03 -2.24 5.41
CA ARG A 134 -3.03 -1.82 4.42
C ARG A 134 -3.00 -0.30 4.25
N GLY A 135 -4.16 0.35 4.21
CA GLY A 135 -4.27 1.82 4.19
C GLY A 135 -3.61 2.47 5.41
N ALA A 136 -3.91 1.96 6.60
CA ALA A 136 -3.32 2.47 7.85
C ALA A 136 -1.78 2.28 7.87
N VAL A 137 -1.28 1.14 7.39
CA VAL A 137 0.17 0.90 7.25
C VAL A 137 0.81 1.90 6.29
N ILE A 138 0.22 2.13 5.12
CA ILE A 138 0.77 3.09 4.14
C ILE A 138 0.86 4.48 4.75
N VAL A 139 -0.20 4.92 5.42
CA VAL A 139 -0.24 6.23 6.10
C VAL A 139 0.85 6.32 7.17
N LEU A 140 0.97 5.33 8.06
CA LEU A 140 2.02 5.31 9.08
C LEU A 140 3.43 5.37 8.46
N ASN A 141 3.67 4.61 7.40
CA ASN A 141 4.95 4.59 6.70
C ASN A 141 5.28 5.93 6.06
N MET A 142 4.29 6.58 5.43
CA MET A 142 4.45 7.90 4.83
C MET A 142 4.76 8.96 5.89
N MET A 143 4.03 8.94 6.99
CA MET A 143 4.28 9.85 8.12
C MET A 143 5.66 9.64 8.73
N THR A 144 6.08 8.38 8.87
CA THR A 144 7.40 8.06 9.45
C THR A 144 8.55 8.43 8.51
N ALA A 145 8.33 8.33 7.19
CA ALA A 145 9.35 8.61 6.19
C ALA A 145 9.66 10.11 6.06
N ASP A 146 8.65 10.98 6.24
CA ASP A 146 8.81 12.41 5.96
C ASP A 146 7.80 13.29 6.73
N LYS A 147 8.31 14.35 7.38
CA LYS A 147 7.49 15.26 8.19
C LYS A 147 6.52 16.08 7.33
N GLU A 148 6.87 16.47 6.11
CA GLU A 148 5.97 17.22 5.23
C GLU A 148 4.81 16.34 4.74
N LEU A 149 5.07 15.06 4.45
CA LEU A 149 4.00 14.08 4.19
C LEU A 149 3.09 13.92 5.40
N ALA A 150 3.67 13.82 6.61
CA ALA A 150 2.89 13.76 7.82
C ALA A 150 1.99 14.99 7.99
N GLN A 151 2.51 16.19 7.73
CA GLN A 151 1.74 17.42 7.76
C GLN A 151 0.56 17.39 6.78
N LYS A 152 0.81 17.05 5.50
CA LYS A 152 -0.24 16.96 4.48
C LYS A 152 -1.34 15.96 4.84
N LEU A 153 -0.95 14.82 5.42
CA LEU A 153 -1.91 13.81 5.89
C LEU A 153 -2.75 14.35 7.06
N MET A 154 -2.12 15.02 8.03
CA MET A 154 -2.84 15.57 9.19
C MET A 154 -3.69 16.80 8.88
N GLU A 155 -3.39 17.53 7.80
CA GLU A 155 -4.21 18.65 7.30
C GLU A 155 -5.39 18.20 6.41
N SER A 156 -5.55 16.89 6.20
CA SER A 156 -6.62 16.29 5.40
C SER A 156 -7.59 15.48 6.26
N GLU A 157 -8.70 15.02 5.66
CA GLU A 157 -9.68 14.12 6.31
C GLU A 157 -9.07 12.82 6.86
N THR A 158 -7.83 12.48 6.46
CA THR A 158 -7.09 11.35 7.03
C THR A 158 -6.97 11.46 8.55
N PHE A 159 -6.81 12.67 9.11
CA PHE A 159 -6.71 12.86 10.56
C PHE A 159 -7.98 12.41 11.30
N GLU A 160 -9.15 12.87 10.84
CA GLU A 160 -10.44 12.50 11.39
C GLU A 160 -10.69 11.00 11.26
N ILE A 161 -10.39 10.43 10.09
CA ILE A 161 -10.55 9.00 9.84
C ILE A 161 -9.67 8.18 10.79
N LEU A 162 -8.39 8.53 10.96
CA LEU A 162 -7.49 7.85 11.90
C LEU A 162 -7.97 7.95 13.34
N THR A 163 -8.51 9.10 13.74
CA THR A 163 -9.06 9.31 15.10
C THR A 163 -10.26 8.40 15.36
N VAL A 164 -11.12 8.19 14.37
CA VAL A 164 -12.24 7.25 14.47
C VAL A 164 -11.74 5.81 14.54
N ILE A 165 -10.80 5.43 13.67
CA ILE A 165 -10.22 4.07 13.65
C ILE A 165 -9.54 3.74 14.97
N ALA A 166 -8.76 4.66 15.52
CA ALA A 166 -7.99 4.52 16.76
C ALA A 166 -8.85 4.24 18.02
N LYS A 167 -10.16 4.53 17.98
CA LYS A 167 -11.10 4.27 19.09
C LYS A 167 -11.61 2.83 19.12
N ASN A 168 -11.37 2.03 18.08
CA ASN A 168 -11.92 0.67 17.97
C ASN A 168 -11.02 -0.42 18.57
N GLU A 169 -10.26 -0.14 19.62
CA GLU A 169 -9.31 -1.12 20.20
C GLU A 169 -9.98 -2.28 20.96
N GLU A 170 -11.18 -2.03 21.46
CA GLU A 170 -11.98 -3.03 22.17
C GLU A 170 -12.49 -4.13 21.23
N ASP A 171 -12.72 -3.79 19.96
CA ASP A 171 -13.06 -4.77 18.91
C ASP A 171 -11.80 -5.56 18.53
N GLU A 172 -11.75 -6.82 18.94
CA GLU A 172 -10.63 -7.74 18.70
C GLU A 172 -10.24 -7.83 17.21
N LYS A 173 -11.21 -7.72 16.28
CA LYS A 173 -10.93 -7.78 14.85
C LYS A 173 -10.30 -6.49 14.33
N LYS A 174 -10.64 -5.34 14.92
CA LYS A 174 -10.16 -4.01 14.51
C LYS A 174 -8.93 -3.56 15.27
N ARG A 175 -8.59 -4.22 16.39
CA ARG A 175 -7.47 -3.85 17.28
C ARG A 175 -6.16 -3.63 16.54
N ALA A 176 -5.79 -4.51 15.59
CA ALA A 176 -4.55 -4.36 14.82
C ALA A 176 -4.53 -3.05 14.02
N VAL A 177 -5.66 -2.70 13.38
CA VAL A 177 -5.80 -1.45 12.62
C VAL A 177 -5.82 -0.25 13.56
N ALA A 178 -6.56 -0.33 14.66
CA ALA A 178 -6.65 0.73 15.67
C ALA A 178 -5.27 1.07 16.25
N GLN A 179 -4.43 0.06 16.54
CA GLN A 179 -3.06 0.27 17.02
C GLN A 179 -2.17 0.98 15.99
N ILE A 180 -2.32 0.69 14.70
CA ILE A 180 -1.56 1.39 13.64
C ILE A 180 -2.04 2.83 13.50
N ALA A 181 -3.35 3.06 13.60
CA ALA A 181 -3.90 4.41 13.58
C ALA A 181 -3.42 5.23 14.80
N GLN A 182 -3.39 4.63 15.98
CA GLN A 182 -2.83 5.26 17.18
C GLN A 182 -1.34 5.61 17.01
N LYS A 183 -0.53 4.67 16.50
CA LYS A 183 0.89 4.96 16.19
C LYS A 183 1.05 6.14 15.22
N SER A 184 0.16 6.25 14.23
CA SER A 184 0.14 7.36 13.29
C SER A 184 -0.16 8.68 14.00
N LEU A 185 -1.16 8.71 14.88
CA LEU A 185 -1.51 9.89 15.68
C LEU A 185 -0.40 10.25 16.67
N THR A 186 0.21 9.27 17.34
CA THR A 186 1.39 9.50 18.20
C THR A 186 2.52 10.14 17.39
N LYS A 187 2.76 9.66 16.16
CA LYS A 187 3.78 10.25 15.28
C LYS A 187 3.49 11.70 14.92
N ALA A 188 2.22 12.05 14.70
CA ALA A 188 1.81 13.43 14.48
C ALA A 188 2.03 14.32 15.71
N VAL A 189 1.78 13.80 16.92
CA VAL A 189 2.08 14.51 18.18
C VAL A 189 3.59 14.73 18.34
N GLU A 190 4.42 13.72 18.06
CA GLU A 190 5.90 13.84 18.08
C GLU A 190 6.40 14.95 17.13
N TYR A 191 5.70 15.15 16.01
CA TYR A 191 6.01 16.20 15.05
C TYR A 191 5.36 17.55 15.36
N GLU A 192 4.62 17.65 16.46
CA GLU A 192 3.87 18.82 16.89
C GLU A 192 2.80 19.27 15.88
N LEU A 193 2.33 18.34 15.04
CA LEU A 193 1.29 18.60 14.03
C LEU A 193 -0.11 18.61 14.64
N ILE A 194 -0.30 17.87 15.73
CA ILE A 194 -1.55 17.81 16.48
C ILE A 194 -1.27 17.89 17.98
N LYS A 195 -2.28 18.29 18.75
CA LYS A 195 -2.17 18.29 20.22
C LYS A 195 -2.36 16.85 20.75
N PRO A 196 -1.68 16.48 21.85
CA PRO A 196 -1.98 15.22 22.55
C PRO A 196 -3.46 15.19 22.96
N ASN A 197 -4.14 14.06 22.72
CA ASN A 197 -5.47 13.85 23.26
C ASN A 197 -5.39 13.81 24.79
N VAL A 198 -5.97 14.80 25.47
CA VAL A 198 -6.01 14.90 26.94
C VAL A 198 -6.97 13.87 27.56
N SER A 199 -7.68 13.08 26.75
CA SER A 199 -8.80 12.24 27.17
C SER A 199 -8.51 10.73 27.17
N ALA A 200 -7.37 10.31 27.73
CA ALA A 200 -7.09 8.88 28.00
C ALA A 200 -6.51 8.64 29.42
N GLN A 201 -6.67 9.61 30.32
CA GLN A 201 -6.35 9.49 31.75
C GLN A 201 -7.38 10.24 32.60
N SER A 202 -8.65 9.88 32.49
CA SER A 202 -9.68 10.20 33.50
C SER A 202 -10.89 9.31 33.26
N GLU A 203 -10.86 8.12 33.88
CA GLU A 203 -11.93 7.51 34.71
C GLU A 203 -11.58 6.05 35.03
#